data_AF-A0A956IWA6-F1
#
_entry.id   AF-A0A956IWA6-F1
#
_cell.length_a   1.000
_cell.length_b   1.000
_cell.length_c   1.000
_cell.angle_alpha   90.00
_cell.angle_beta   90.00
_cell.angle_gamma   90.00
#
_symmetry.space_group_name_H-M   'P 1'
#
loop_
_entity.id
_entity.type
_entity.pdbx_description
1 polymer ?
#
loop_
_entity_poly.entity_id
_entity_poly.type
_entity_poly.pdbx_seq_one_letter_code
_entity_poly.pdbx_strand_id
1 'polypeptide(L)'
;KTLEIAATGGMSVAALPIAAHEGDLILELDVDLRRIEWGGGLVVGITSPTSEQRALAIEFLAMGGQGDQTYQVGCISGWLVNPTWFPIDLARPQPLGRHRVRAVLRPESRILTCTVVDGEGVELAYKRVAVEPEGAVRAGVGELQIATRSIADESPLVSAALHRVSVIGAKIDERRGGDPQPLLAARRALAEGDHVGALAALDGDATIDVPEAERALWRLRALIYLGRWREAMALLGPWLADPERREAIEGGLGLLLRAAPDDVLPLLRELEEPAALRRRIADALGNAFLMRRRDHEIVEELRRALEDYRPAPGEDPGESTSLLELRAEVYSVLNLPAQARRDFAEARAYRERSLAEEPARLQRDRATLILKEATEAARAGDRAAARELLAEAIRVPQQRALVEDMVAAKPELAALRVDGR
;
A
#
# COMPACT_ATOMS: atom_id res chain seq x y z
N LYS A 1 -16.36 -5.89 -18.91
CA LYS A 1 -16.83 -5.44 -17.58
C LYS A 1 -15.68 -4.74 -16.90
N THR A 2 -15.94 -3.67 -16.15
CA THR A 2 -14.89 -3.06 -15.32
C THR A 2 -14.61 -3.98 -14.14
N LEU A 3 -13.34 -4.30 -13.89
CA LEU A 3 -12.92 -5.04 -12.69
C LEU A 3 -12.38 -4.04 -11.67
N GLU A 4 -13.04 -3.94 -10.52
CA GLU A 4 -12.65 -3.07 -9.40
C GLU A 4 -11.74 -3.85 -8.46
N ILE A 5 -10.45 -3.56 -8.52
CA ILE A 5 -9.46 -4.18 -7.65
C ILE A 5 -9.33 -3.30 -6.41
N ALA A 6 -9.43 -3.90 -5.23
CA ALA A 6 -8.95 -3.30 -3.97
C ALA A 6 -8.32 -4.44 -3.17
N ALA A 7 -7.01 -4.64 -3.33
CA ALA A 7 -6.32 -5.82 -2.81
C ALA A 7 -4.88 -5.47 -2.43
N THR A 8 -4.24 -6.38 -1.70
CA THR A 8 -2.85 -6.24 -1.24
C THR A 8 -1.95 -7.32 -1.76
N GLY A 9 -0.65 -7.02 -1.76
CA GLY A 9 0.32 -7.68 -2.62
C GLY A 9 0.44 -9.19 -2.48
N GLY A 10 0.84 -9.82 -3.58
CA GLY A 10 1.08 -11.25 -3.69
C GLY A 10 -0.18 -12.07 -4.03
N MET A 11 -1.36 -11.45 -4.11
CA MET A 11 -2.62 -12.15 -4.33
C MET A 11 -3.05 -12.15 -5.79
N SER A 12 -3.37 -13.34 -6.32
CA SER A 12 -4.08 -13.48 -7.59
C SER A 12 -5.55 -13.09 -7.40
N VAL A 13 -6.01 -12.09 -8.15
CA VAL A 13 -7.38 -11.60 -8.17
C VAL A 13 -8.22 -12.43 -9.12
N ALA A 14 -7.68 -12.70 -10.30
CA ALA A 14 -8.33 -13.50 -11.34
C ALA A 14 -7.28 -14.20 -12.18
N ALA A 15 -7.65 -15.38 -12.68
CA ALA A 15 -6.78 -16.19 -13.50
C ALA A 15 -7.58 -16.89 -14.60
N LEU A 16 -7.00 -17.04 -15.78
CA LEU A 16 -7.64 -17.64 -16.94
C LEU A 16 -6.63 -18.50 -17.72
N PRO A 17 -6.87 -19.81 -17.89
CA PRO A 17 -5.98 -20.66 -18.67
C PRO A 17 -6.00 -20.25 -20.14
N ILE A 18 -4.82 -20.12 -20.73
CA ILE A 18 -4.63 -19.76 -22.15
C ILE A 18 -3.61 -20.68 -22.82
N ALA A 19 -3.75 -20.89 -24.12
CA ALA A 19 -2.75 -21.52 -24.97
C ALA A 19 -2.15 -20.46 -25.91
N ALA A 20 -0.85 -20.20 -25.76
CA ALA A 20 -0.12 -19.29 -26.64
C ALA A 20 0.30 -20.02 -27.93
N HIS A 21 0.13 -19.33 -29.07
CA HIS A 21 0.56 -19.80 -30.38
C HIS A 21 2.02 -19.43 -30.67
N GLU A 22 2.61 -20.04 -31.69
CA GLU A 22 3.89 -19.60 -32.24
C GLU A 22 3.71 -18.23 -32.91
N GLY A 23 4.52 -17.24 -32.51
CA GLY A 23 4.52 -15.89 -33.10
C GLY A 23 4.54 -14.76 -32.07
N ASP A 24 4.20 -13.55 -32.53
CA ASP A 24 4.12 -12.34 -31.68
C ASP A 24 3.04 -12.52 -30.60
N LEU A 25 3.41 -12.23 -29.35
CA LEU A 25 2.51 -12.19 -28.22
C LEU A 25 2.29 -10.74 -27.80
N ILE A 26 1.04 -10.30 -27.77
CA ILE A 26 0.69 -8.92 -27.45
C ILE A 26 -0.24 -8.93 -26.24
N LEU A 27 0.11 -8.14 -25.22
CA LEU A 27 -0.74 -7.84 -24.09
C LEU A 27 -1.09 -6.36 -24.10
N GLU A 28 -2.38 -6.06 -24.15
CA GLU A 28 -2.90 -4.69 -24.04
C GLU A 28 -3.74 -4.57 -22.77
N LEU A 29 -3.54 -3.46 -22.07
CA LEU A 29 -4.21 -3.14 -20.82
C LEU A 29 -4.76 -1.72 -20.88
N ASP A 30 -6.04 -1.57 -20.56
CA ASP A 30 -6.71 -0.29 -20.36
C ASP A 30 -7.21 -0.24 -18.91
N VAL A 31 -6.59 0.62 -18.11
CA VAL A 31 -6.76 0.67 -16.65
C VAL A 31 -6.89 2.10 -16.17
N ASP A 32 -7.84 2.35 -15.30
CA ASP A 32 -7.91 3.58 -14.52
C ASP A 32 -7.37 3.30 -13.11
N LEU A 33 -6.19 3.83 -12.83
CA LEU A 33 -5.51 3.68 -11.55
C LEU A 33 -6.03 4.75 -10.59
N ARG A 34 -6.65 4.29 -9.50
CA ARG A 34 -7.21 5.20 -8.48
C ARG A 34 -6.25 5.38 -7.31
N ARG A 35 -5.65 4.29 -6.84
CA ARG A 35 -4.73 4.28 -5.70
C ARG A 35 -3.67 3.19 -5.87
N ILE A 36 -2.43 3.50 -5.59
CA ILE A 36 -1.36 2.52 -5.40
C ILE A 36 -0.52 3.04 -4.23
N GLU A 37 -0.50 2.31 -3.12
CA GLU A 37 0.35 2.64 -1.98
C GLU A 37 1.80 2.19 -2.20
N TRP A 38 2.74 2.85 -1.51
CA TRP A 38 4.16 2.54 -1.62
C TRP A 38 4.43 1.06 -1.40
N GLY A 39 5.30 0.52 -2.24
CA GLY A 39 5.63 -0.89 -2.25
C GLY A 39 4.55 -1.80 -2.85
N GLY A 40 3.39 -1.26 -3.18
CA GLY A 40 2.29 -1.96 -3.84
C GLY A 40 2.31 -1.84 -5.34
N GLY A 41 1.72 -2.82 -5.99
CA GLY A 41 1.59 -2.82 -7.44
C GLY A 41 0.47 -3.67 -7.99
N LEU A 42 0.08 -3.37 -9.24
CA LEU A 42 -0.83 -4.18 -10.04
C LEU A 42 -0.02 -4.86 -11.14
N VAL A 43 -0.21 -6.16 -11.30
CA VAL A 43 0.39 -6.92 -12.38
C VAL A 43 -0.70 -7.62 -13.17
N VAL A 44 -0.67 -7.44 -14.49
CA VAL A 44 -1.44 -8.24 -15.42
C VAL A 44 -0.45 -8.94 -16.34
N GLY A 45 -0.47 -10.27 -16.36
CA GLY A 45 0.55 -11.00 -17.09
C GLY A 45 0.21 -12.44 -17.38
N ILE A 46 1.00 -13.02 -18.26
CA ILE A 46 0.91 -14.41 -18.68
C ILE A 46 2.03 -15.16 -17.97
N THR A 47 1.69 -16.13 -17.13
CA THR A 47 2.65 -17.02 -16.49
C THR A 47 2.95 -18.21 -17.39
N SER A 48 4.20 -18.67 -17.34
CA SER A 48 4.61 -19.90 -18.01
C SER A 48 4.24 -21.11 -17.15
N PRO A 49 3.78 -22.24 -17.73
CA PRO A 49 3.50 -23.45 -16.97
C PRO A 49 4.76 -24.13 -16.42
N THR A 50 5.92 -23.85 -16.98
CA THR A 50 7.19 -24.52 -16.64
C THR A 50 8.09 -23.67 -15.75
N SER A 51 7.67 -22.47 -15.38
CA SER A 51 8.45 -21.57 -14.54
C SER A 51 7.54 -20.58 -13.83
N GLU A 52 7.85 -20.22 -12.59
CA GLU A 52 7.22 -19.06 -11.91
C GLU A 52 7.47 -17.72 -12.63
N GLN A 53 8.31 -17.73 -13.68
CA GLN A 53 8.59 -16.56 -14.50
C GLN A 53 7.40 -16.16 -15.37
N ARG A 54 7.22 -14.85 -15.50
CA ARG A 54 6.20 -14.24 -16.36
C ARG A 54 6.71 -14.23 -17.79
N ALA A 55 5.95 -14.85 -18.68
CA ALA A 55 6.21 -14.93 -20.10
C ALA A 55 6.11 -13.52 -20.73
N LEU A 56 5.05 -12.79 -20.37
CA LEU A 56 4.83 -11.38 -20.69
C LEU A 56 3.94 -10.75 -19.61
N ALA A 57 4.29 -9.58 -19.09
CA ALA A 57 3.45 -8.87 -18.12
C ALA A 57 3.52 -7.35 -18.28
N ILE A 58 2.47 -6.67 -17.83
CA ILE A 58 2.41 -5.23 -17.57
C ILE A 58 2.30 -5.06 -16.06
N GLU A 59 3.13 -4.17 -15.50
CA GLU A 59 3.23 -3.92 -14.07
C GLU A 59 3.11 -2.43 -13.78
N PHE A 60 2.31 -2.08 -12.77
CA PHE A 60 2.31 -0.79 -12.11
C PHE A 60 2.87 -1.00 -10.71
N LEU A 61 3.85 -0.20 -10.30
CA LEU A 61 4.48 -0.32 -8.99
C LEU A 61 4.73 1.05 -8.40
N ALA A 62 4.29 1.29 -7.16
CA ALA A 62 4.68 2.48 -6.42
C ALA A 62 6.01 2.26 -5.71
N MET A 63 6.99 3.12 -6.02
CA MET A 63 8.31 3.12 -5.40
C MET A 63 8.73 4.55 -5.03
N GLY A 64 9.62 4.69 -4.06
CA GLY A 64 10.11 6.00 -3.65
C GLY A 64 10.84 5.99 -2.32
N GLY A 65 11.36 7.15 -1.95
CA GLY A 65 12.10 7.41 -0.71
C GLY A 65 12.39 8.90 -0.57
N GLN A 66 12.67 9.37 0.65
CA GLN A 66 13.04 10.78 0.92
C GLN A 66 11.97 11.83 0.57
N GLY A 67 10.67 11.47 0.60
CA GLY A 67 9.57 12.41 0.42
C GLY A 67 9.04 12.51 -1.02
N ASP A 68 9.74 11.91 -1.98
CA ASP A 68 9.25 11.77 -3.35
C ASP A 68 8.59 10.39 -3.54
N GLN A 69 7.32 10.40 -3.91
CA GLN A 69 6.59 9.21 -4.31
C GLN A 69 6.41 9.21 -5.82
N THR A 70 6.77 8.09 -6.44
CA THR A 70 6.57 7.85 -7.86
C THR A 70 5.85 6.51 -8.01
N TYR A 71 4.90 6.39 -8.91
CA TYR A 71 4.56 5.06 -9.42
C TYR A 71 5.22 4.87 -10.76
N GLN A 72 5.30 3.63 -11.20
CA GLN A 72 6.14 3.30 -12.32
C GLN A 72 5.48 2.18 -13.14
N VAL A 73 5.62 2.22 -14.48
CA VAL A 73 4.89 1.33 -15.40
C VAL A 73 5.85 0.49 -16.23
N GLY A 74 5.92 -0.82 -15.97
CA GLY A 74 6.82 -1.75 -16.65
C GLY A 74 6.11 -2.70 -17.61
N CYS A 75 6.79 -3.07 -18.70
CA CYS A 75 6.51 -4.31 -19.42
C CYS A 75 7.65 -5.29 -19.14
N ILE A 76 7.31 -6.54 -18.80
CA ILE A 76 8.25 -7.54 -18.28
C ILE A 76 8.15 -8.82 -19.12
N SER A 77 9.30 -9.46 -19.38
CA SER A 77 9.39 -10.82 -19.93
C SER A 77 10.58 -11.52 -19.28
N GLY A 78 10.37 -12.72 -18.71
CA GLY A 78 11.38 -13.40 -17.90
C GLY A 78 11.82 -12.59 -16.68
N TRP A 79 13.12 -12.64 -16.36
CA TRP A 79 13.77 -11.86 -15.29
C TRP A 79 14.11 -10.42 -15.68
N LEU A 80 13.78 -9.96 -16.89
CA LEU A 80 14.25 -8.66 -17.37
C LEU A 80 13.57 -7.50 -16.60
N VAL A 81 14.26 -7.04 -15.57
CA VAL A 81 13.97 -5.88 -14.72
C VAL A 81 14.47 -4.60 -15.40
N ASN A 82 14.06 -4.34 -16.64
CA ASN A 82 14.28 -3.02 -17.25
C ASN A 82 12.98 -2.26 -17.56
N PRO A 83 12.15 -2.05 -16.53
CA PRO A 83 10.89 -1.33 -16.66
C PRO A 83 11.11 0.14 -17.06
N THR A 84 10.10 0.75 -17.68
CA THR A 84 10.12 2.19 -17.96
C THR A 84 9.40 2.91 -16.86
N TRP A 85 10.17 3.44 -15.92
CA TRP A 85 9.58 4.11 -14.79
C TRP A 85 9.22 5.57 -15.14
N PHE A 86 7.96 5.96 -14.89
CA PHE A 86 7.47 7.34 -15.08
C PHE A 86 7.28 7.99 -13.73
N PRO A 87 8.16 8.91 -13.28
CA PRO A 87 7.90 9.62 -12.04
C PRO A 87 6.62 10.44 -12.18
N ILE A 88 5.59 10.08 -11.42
CA ILE A 88 4.35 10.87 -11.34
C ILE A 88 4.25 11.43 -9.93
N ASP A 89 4.36 12.75 -9.88
CA ASP A 89 4.38 13.56 -8.66
C ASP A 89 3.03 13.48 -7.93
N LEU A 90 3.03 12.86 -6.75
CA LEU A 90 1.85 12.73 -5.89
C LEU A 90 1.57 13.99 -5.05
N ALA A 91 2.31 15.08 -5.23
CA ALA A 91 2.00 16.38 -4.61
C ALA A 91 0.68 16.98 -5.12
N ARG A 92 0.09 16.43 -6.20
CA ARG A 92 -1.26 16.77 -6.68
C ARG A 92 -2.27 15.66 -6.33
N PRO A 93 -3.39 15.99 -5.67
CA PRO A 93 -4.49 15.05 -5.47
C PRO A 93 -5.29 14.95 -6.77
N GLN A 94 -4.89 14.03 -7.65
CA GLN A 94 -5.70 13.56 -8.77
C GLN A 94 -5.54 12.04 -8.84
N PRO A 95 -6.54 11.29 -9.35
CA PRO A 95 -6.37 9.87 -9.62
C PRO A 95 -5.11 9.67 -10.47
N LEU A 96 -4.38 8.59 -10.22
CA LEU A 96 -3.21 8.22 -11.04
C LEU A 96 -3.58 8.14 -12.53
N GLY A 97 -4.87 7.95 -12.79
CA GLY A 97 -5.53 8.26 -14.04
C GLY A 97 -5.63 7.03 -14.93
N ARG A 98 -6.21 7.23 -16.11
CA ARG A 98 -6.36 6.18 -17.09
C ARG A 98 -5.07 6.01 -17.90
N HIS A 99 -4.65 4.76 -18.07
CA HIS A 99 -3.50 4.33 -18.83
C HIS A 99 -3.90 3.25 -19.83
N ARG A 100 -3.37 3.39 -21.05
CA ARG A 100 -3.38 2.34 -22.06
C ARG A 100 -1.94 1.88 -22.28
N VAL A 101 -1.67 0.64 -21.88
CA VAL A 101 -0.34 0.03 -21.97
C VAL A 101 -0.37 -1.12 -22.97
N ARG A 102 0.60 -1.14 -23.88
CA ARG A 102 0.77 -2.20 -24.87
C ARG A 102 2.17 -2.81 -24.76
N ALA A 103 2.22 -4.10 -24.45
CA ALA A 103 3.43 -4.90 -24.46
C ALA A 103 3.41 -5.84 -25.67
N VAL A 104 4.44 -5.81 -26.52
CA VAL A 104 4.60 -6.72 -27.67
C VAL A 104 5.90 -7.47 -27.52
N LEU A 105 5.80 -8.78 -27.32
CA LEU A 105 6.92 -9.71 -27.33
C LEU A 105 7.00 -10.38 -28.71
N ARG A 106 8.17 -10.27 -29.34
CA ARG A 106 8.48 -10.92 -30.62
C ARG A 106 9.53 -12.00 -30.41
N PRO A 107 9.13 -13.28 -30.23
CA PRO A 107 10.07 -14.34 -29.86
C PRO A 107 11.21 -14.53 -30.86
N GLU A 108 10.90 -14.49 -32.17
CA GLU A 108 11.89 -14.71 -33.24
C GLU A 108 13.01 -13.66 -33.23
N SER A 109 12.61 -12.39 -33.08
CA SER A 109 13.55 -11.26 -33.07
C SER A 109 14.11 -10.93 -31.69
N ARG A 110 13.63 -11.63 -30.64
CA ARG A 110 13.97 -11.39 -29.24
C ARG A 110 13.81 -9.94 -28.82
N ILE A 111 12.69 -9.33 -29.20
CA ILE A 111 12.38 -7.94 -28.89
C ILE A 111 11.11 -7.86 -28.06
N LEU A 112 11.18 -7.10 -26.96
CA LEU A 112 10.02 -6.60 -26.23
C LEU A 112 9.87 -5.11 -26.53
N THR A 113 8.67 -4.69 -26.92
CA THR A 113 8.30 -3.27 -26.96
C THR A 113 7.22 -2.97 -25.92
N CYS A 114 7.31 -1.78 -25.34
CA CYS A 114 6.39 -1.29 -24.31
C CYS A 114 5.97 0.13 -24.67
N THR A 115 4.67 0.35 -24.86
CA THR A 115 4.09 1.68 -25.13
C THR A 115 3.12 2.03 -24.02
N VAL A 116 3.22 3.24 -23.49
CA VAL A 116 2.35 3.77 -22.44
C VAL A 116 1.71 5.05 -22.94
N VAL A 117 0.38 5.09 -22.88
CA VAL A 117 -0.45 6.20 -23.35
C VAL A 117 -1.39 6.59 -22.21
N ASP A 118 -1.62 7.89 -22.01
CA ASP A 118 -2.57 8.36 -20.99
C ASP A 118 -4.04 8.28 -21.46
N GLY A 119 -4.95 8.78 -20.61
CA GLY A 119 -6.38 8.85 -20.90
C GLY A 119 -6.74 9.71 -22.11
N GLU A 120 -5.95 10.74 -22.40
CA GLU A 120 -6.15 11.67 -23.51
C GLU A 120 -5.57 11.15 -24.83
N GLY A 121 -4.78 10.08 -24.79
CA GLY A 121 -4.15 9.49 -25.96
C GLY A 121 -2.74 10.01 -26.22
N VAL A 122 -2.15 10.76 -25.28
CA VAL A 122 -0.76 11.22 -25.38
C VAL A 122 0.17 10.07 -25.04
N GLU A 123 1.12 9.79 -25.94
CA GLU A 123 2.18 8.83 -25.65
C GLU A 123 3.08 9.38 -24.54
N LEU A 124 2.99 8.77 -23.36
CA LEU A 124 3.87 9.07 -22.25
C LEU A 124 5.24 8.43 -22.47
N ALA A 125 5.28 7.28 -23.16
CA ALA A 125 6.53 6.66 -23.60
C ALA A 125 6.41 5.49 -24.55
N TYR A 126 7.57 5.22 -25.14
CA TYR A 126 7.89 4.02 -25.88
C TYR A 126 9.28 3.49 -25.48
N LYS A 127 9.39 2.17 -25.29
CA LYS A 127 10.67 1.46 -25.15
C LYS A 127 10.73 0.22 -26.03
N ARG A 128 11.94 -0.11 -26.46
CA ARG A 128 12.31 -1.33 -27.17
C ARG A 128 13.52 -1.94 -26.50
N VAL A 129 13.41 -3.19 -26.05
CA VAL A 129 14.44 -3.89 -25.27
C VAL A 129 14.66 -5.28 -25.87
N ALA A 130 15.92 -5.72 -25.92
CA ALA A 130 16.24 -7.10 -26.28
C ALA A 130 15.93 -8.03 -25.11
N VAL A 131 15.33 -9.20 -25.38
CA VAL A 131 15.00 -10.20 -24.35
C VAL A 131 15.88 -11.43 -24.45
N GLU A 132 16.28 -11.97 -23.29
CA GLU A 132 17.03 -13.23 -23.24
C GLU A 132 16.13 -14.42 -23.67
N PRO A 133 16.69 -15.43 -24.36
CA PRO A 133 15.93 -16.54 -24.93
C PRO A 133 15.31 -17.48 -23.88
N GLU A 134 15.78 -17.45 -22.62
CA GLU A 134 15.26 -18.30 -21.55
C GLU A 134 13.88 -17.85 -21.02
N GLY A 135 13.50 -16.57 -21.24
CA GLY A 135 12.20 -16.02 -20.84
C GLY A 135 11.15 -15.94 -21.96
N ALA A 136 11.52 -16.31 -23.20
CA ALA A 136 10.61 -16.25 -24.34
C ALA A 136 9.52 -17.33 -24.23
N VAL A 137 8.26 -16.92 -24.41
CA VAL A 137 7.11 -17.83 -24.41
C VAL A 137 7.34 -18.92 -25.44
N ARG A 138 7.62 -20.14 -24.99
CA ARG A 138 7.47 -21.32 -25.86
C ARG A 138 5.98 -21.53 -26.07
N ALA A 139 5.56 -21.82 -27.29
CA ALA A 139 4.17 -22.21 -27.56
C ALA A 139 3.74 -23.29 -26.56
N GLY A 140 2.60 -23.07 -25.90
CA GLY A 140 2.24 -23.86 -24.74
C GLY A 140 1.11 -23.26 -23.91
N VAL A 141 0.71 -24.00 -22.88
CA VAL A 141 -0.44 -23.67 -22.03
C VAL A 141 0.01 -22.83 -20.85
N GLY A 142 -0.28 -21.53 -20.84
CA GLY A 142 -0.03 -20.63 -19.71
C GLY A 142 -1.31 -20.22 -18.98
N GLU A 143 -1.19 -19.23 -18.10
CA GLU A 143 -2.32 -18.62 -17.42
C GLU A 143 -2.21 -17.09 -17.50
N LEU A 144 -3.28 -16.43 -17.95
CA LEU A 144 -3.43 -14.99 -17.82
C LEU A 144 -3.85 -14.69 -16.38
N GLN A 145 -3.02 -13.98 -15.63
CA GLN A 145 -3.25 -13.61 -14.25
C GLN A 145 -3.38 -12.10 -14.09
N ILE A 146 -4.29 -11.70 -13.22
CA ILE A 146 -4.40 -10.37 -12.65
C ILE A 146 -4.06 -10.53 -11.17
N ALA A 147 -2.97 -9.90 -10.73
CA ALA A 147 -2.48 -10.03 -9.37
C ALA A 147 -2.01 -8.69 -8.81
N THR A 148 -1.98 -8.59 -7.50
CA THR A 148 -1.30 -7.51 -6.79
C THR A 148 0.13 -7.92 -6.46
N ARG A 149 1.02 -6.95 -6.33
CA ARG A 149 2.41 -7.13 -5.91
C ARG A 149 2.67 -6.36 -4.61
N SER A 150 3.51 -6.93 -3.75
CA SER A 150 4.17 -6.21 -2.66
C SER A 150 5.68 -6.38 -2.81
N ILE A 151 6.46 -5.35 -2.48
CA ILE A 151 7.93 -5.43 -2.37
C ILE A 151 8.42 -5.37 -0.92
N ALA A 152 7.50 -5.26 0.05
CA ALA A 152 7.79 -5.23 1.48
C ALA A 152 6.88 -6.22 2.24
N ASP A 153 7.21 -6.53 3.49
CA ASP A 153 6.34 -7.30 4.40
C ASP A 153 5.04 -6.54 4.73
N GLU A 154 4.96 -5.27 4.32
CA GLU A 154 3.72 -4.51 4.37
C GLU A 154 2.70 -5.00 3.34
N SER A 155 1.43 -4.80 3.66
CA SER A 155 0.31 -5.05 2.75
C SER A 155 -0.14 -3.73 2.12
N PRO A 156 0.43 -3.29 0.98
CA PRO A 156 0.06 -2.03 0.35
C PRO A 156 -1.26 -2.16 -0.42
N LEU A 157 -2.12 -1.16 -0.31
CA LEU A 157 -3.40 -1.12 -1.02
C LEU A 157 -3.23 -0.69 -2.48
N VAL A 158 -3.83 -1.46 -3.38
CA VAL A 158 -3.96 -1.14 -4.80
C VAL A 158 -5.43 -1.04 -5.16
N SER A 159 -5.85 0.12 -5.68
CA SER A 159 -7.17 0.37 -6.25
C SER A 159 -7.09 0.74 -7.73
N ALA A 160 -7.75 -0.05 -8.57
CA ALA A 160 -7.77 0.15 -10.01
C ALA A 160 -9.06 -0.38 -10.64
N ALA A 161 -9.50 0.30 -11.71
CA ALA A 161 -10.58 -0.13 -12.57
C ALA A 161 -10.02 -0.64 -13.90
N LEU A 162 -10.06 -1.96 -14.12
CA LEU A 162 -9.63 -2.55 -15.39
C LEU A 162 -10.78 -2.50 -16.40
N HIS A 163 -10.65 -1.71 -17.46
CA HIS A 163 -11.66 -1.58 -18.51
C HIS A 163 -11.51 -2.67 -19.58
N ARG A 164 -10.27 -3.00 -19.95
CA ARG A 164 -9.97 -4.00 -20.98
C ARG A 164 -8.61 -4.66 -20.73
N VAL A 165 -8.59 -5.98 -20.86
CA VAL A 165 -7.38 -6.79 -21.03
C VAL A 165 -7.51 -7.51 -22.36
N SER A 166 -6.55 -7.36 -23.26
CA SER A 166 -6.53 -8.07 -24.54
C SER A 166 -5.22 -8.82 -24.70
N VAL A 167 -5.32 -10.08 -25.10
CA VAL A 167 -4.18 -10.92 -25.44
C VAL A 167 -4.32 -11.33 -26.90
N ILE A 168 -3.32 -11.01 -27.72
CA ILE A 168 -3.23 -11.43 -29.13
C ILE A 168 -2.06 -12.40 -29.24
N GLY A 169 -2.24 -13.47 -30.02
CA GLY A 169 -1.28 -14.57 -30.10
C GLY A 169 -1.55 -15.70 -29.09
N ALA A 170 -2.67 -15.66 -28.36
CA ALA A 170 -3.13 -16.75 -27.50
C ALA A 170 -4.65 -16.95 -27.61
N LYS A 171 -5.12 -18.12 -27.19
CA LYS A 171 -6.55 -18.47 -27.08
C LYS A 171 -6.85 -19.00 -25.69
N ILE A 172 -8.10 -18.89 -25.25
CA ILE A 172 -8.56 -19.52 -24.01
C ILE A 172 -8.43 -21.04 -24.16
N ASP A 173 -7.83 -21.70 -23.18
CA ASP A 173 -7.75 -23.16 -23.13
C ASP A 173 -8.94 -23.73 -22.36
N GLU A 174 -10.05 -23.95 -23.08
CA GLU A 174 -11.29 -24.49 -22.51
C GLU A 174 -11.11 -25.89 -21.92
N ARG A 175 -10.09 -26.65 -22.34
CA ARG A 175 -9.82 -28.01 -21.82
C ARG A 175 -9.30 -27.99 -20.38
N ARG A 176 -8.76 -26.86 -19.95
CA ARG A 176 -8.31 -26.59 -18.57
C ARG A 176 -9.33 -25.81 -17.75
N GLY A 177 -10.51 -25.53 -18.29
CA GLY A 177 -11.62 -24.92 -17.58
C GLY A 177 -12.24 -25.86 -16.55
N GLY A 178 -11.49 -26.18 -15.48
CA GLY A 178 -12.09 -26.64 -14.24
C GLY A 178 -12.83 -25.48 -13.57
N ASP A 179 -13.77 -25.78 -12.68
CA ASP A 179 -14.38 -24.73 -11.86
C ASP A 179 -13.26 -23.97 -11.14
N PRO A 180 -13.22 -22.63 -11.24
CA PRO A 180 -12.20 -21.85 -10.55
C PRO A 180 -12.25 -22.19 -9.07
N GLN A 181 -11.08 -22.33 -8.43
CA GLN A 181 -11.00 -22.54 -6.98
C GLN A 181 -11.95 -21.55 -6.28
N PRO A 182 -12.77 -21.98 -5.30
CA PRO A 182 -13.84 -21.13 -4.77
C PRO A 182 -13.39 -19.74 -4.31
N LEU A 183 -12.15 -19.62 -3.83
CA LEU A 183 -11.54 -18.33 -3.48
C LEU A 183 -11.29 -17.42 -4.69
N LEU A 184 -10.75 -17.95 -5.80
CA LEU A 184 -10.58 -17.19 -7.03
C LEU A 184 -11.94 -16.80 -7.62
N ALA A 185 -12.93 -17.68 -7.53
CA ALA A 185 -14.30 -17.37 -7.91
C ALA A 185 -14.88 -16.22 -7.07
N ALA A 186 -14.70 -16.27 -5.75
CA ALA A 186 -15.16 -15.23 -4.83
C ALA A 186 -14.45 -13.89 -5.03
N ARG A 187 -13.11 -13.89 -5.18
CA ARG A 187 -12.31 -12.69 -5.45
C ARG A 187 -12.72 -12.04 -6.76
N ARG A 188 -12.90 -12.85 -7.81
CA ARG A 188 -13.41 -12.37 -9.11
C ARG A 188 -14.81 -11.78 -8.98
N ALA A 189 -15.73 -12.49 -8.31
CA ALA A 189 -17.10 -12.01 -8.11
C ALA A 189 -17.13 -10.68 -7.37
N LEU A 190 -16.35 -10.53 -6.28
CA LEU A 190 -16.19 -9.27 -5.56
C LEU A 190 -15.69 -8.14 -6.45
N ALA A 191 -14.67 -8.42 -7.28
CA ALA A 191 -14.09 -7.44 -8.16
C ALA A 191 -15.00 -7.08 -9.36
N GLU A 192 -15.92 -7.97 -9.74
CA GLU A 192 -17.01 -7.69 -10.70
C GLU A 192 -18.24 -7.01 -10.06
N GLY A 193 -18.23 -6.79 -8.74
CA GLY A 193 -19.37 -6.25 -7.98
C GLY A 193 -20.48 -7.27 -7.69
N ASP A 194 -20.26 -8.55 -7.98
CA ASP A 194 -21.18 -9.65 -7.66
C ASP A 194 -20.95 -10.16 -6.23
N HIS A 195 -21.39 -9.37 -5.26
CA HIS A 195 -21.22 -9.69 -3.83
C HIS A 195 -22.04 -10.91 -3.39
N VAL A 196 -23.17 -11.19 -4.07
CA VAL A 196 -23.99 -12.38 -3.81
C VAL A 196 -23.29 -13.64 -4.30
N GLY A 197 -22.78 -13.63 -5.55
CA GLY A 197 -21.99 -14.73 -6.10
C GLY A 197 -20.71 -14.97 -5.31
N ALA A 198 -20.07 -13.91 -4.79
CA ALA A 198 -18.93 -14.03 -3.90
C ALA A 198 -19.26 -14.78 -2.60
N LEU A 199 -20.38 -14.45 -1.94
CA LEU A 199 -20.82 -15.17 -0.74
C LEU A 199 -21.16 -16.63 -1.06
N ALA A 200 -21.88 -16.89 -2.15
CA ALA A 200 -22.21 -18.25 -2.56
C ALA A 200 -20.97 -19.11 -2.81
N ALA A 201 -19.92 -18.52 -3.42
CA ALA A 201 -18.65 -19.20 -3.64
C ALA A 201 -17.91 -19.49 -2.31
N LEU A 202 -17.98 -18.59 -1.33
CA LEU A 202 -17.33 -18.76 -0.02
C LEU A 202 -18.09 -19.70 0.93
N ASP A 203 -19.41 -19.80 0.77
CA ASP A 203 -20.32 -20.65 1.56
C ASP A 203 -20.48 -22.07 0.97
N GLY A 204 -19.93 -22.32 -0.22
CA GLY A 204 -19.99 -23.63 -0.87
C GLY A 204 -19.26 -24.72 -0.08
N ASP A 205 -19.83 -25.93 -0.09
CA ASP A 205 -19.41 -27.12 0.68
C ASP A 205 -18.09 -27.76 0.22
N ALA A 206 -17.38 -27.14 -0.73
CA ALA A 206 -16.10 -27.66 -1.19
C ALA A 206 -15.07 -27.57 -0.05
N THR A 207 -14.27 -28.62 0.12
CA THR A 207 -13.05 -28.65 0.93
C THR A 207 -12.07 -27.61 0.38
N ILE A 208 -12.32 -26.35 0.70
CA ILE A 208 -11.54 -25.20 0.32
C ILE A 208 -10.26 -25.25 1.16
N ASP A 209 -9.12 -25.52 0.52
CA ASP A 209 -7.78 -25.40 1.10
C ASP A 209 -7.37 -23.93 1.20
N VAL A 210 -8.16 -23.15 1.95
CA VAL A 210 -7.92 -21.72 2.20
C VAL A 210 -7.95 -21.51 3.69
N PRO A 211 -6.96 -20.80 4.26
CA PRO A 211 -6.96 -20.43 5.66
C PRO A 211 -8.30 -19.82 6.09
N GLU A 212 -8.81 -20.24 7.24
CA GLU A 212 -10.11 -19.80 7.77
C GLU A 212 -10.19 -18.27 7.90
N ALA A 213 -9.08 -17.63 8.33
CA ALA A 213 -8.96 -16.18 8.48
C ALA A 213 -9.17 -15.44 7.16
N GLU A 214 -8.55 -15.93 6.09
CA GLU A 214 -8.70 -15.34 4.77
C GLU A 214 -10.15 -15.46 4.27
N ARG A 215 -10.77 -16.64 4.42
CA ARG A 215 -12.17 -16.84 4.05
C ARG A 215 -13.09 -15.89 4.83
N ALA A 216 -12.86 -15.73 6.13
CA ALA A 216 -13.63 -14.83 6.98
C ALA A 216 -13.52 -13.38 6.51
N LEU A 217 -12.34 -12.90 6.13
CA LEU A 217 -12.14 -11.54 5.62
C LEU A 217 -12.86 -11.28 4.28
N TRP A 218 -12.80 -12.22 3.34
CA TRP A 218 -13.52 -12.09 2.07
C TRP A 218 -15.05 -12.15 2.26
N ARG A 219 -15.50 -13.00 3.18
CA ARG A 219 -16.92 -13.07 3.55
C ARG A 219 -17.38 -11.79 4.24
N LEU A 220 -16.60 -11.27 5.18
CA LEU A 220 -16.86 -10.01 5.87
C LEU A 220 -17.01 -8.88 4.86
N ARG A 221 -16.08 -8.77 3.92
CA ARG A 221 -16.15 -7.80 2.83
C ARG A 221 -17.45 -7.91 2.04
N ALA A 222 -17.82 -9.10 1.58
CA ALA A 222 -19.06 -9.29 0.81
C ALA A 222 -20.32 -8.93 1.63
N LEU A 223 -20.36 -9.27 2.92
CA LEU A 223 -21.47 -8.92 3.82
C LEU A 223 -21.61 -7.40 3.99
N ILE A 224 -20.49 -6.70 4.15
CA ILE A 224 -20.42 -5.23 4.26
C ILE A 224 -21.01 -4.57 3.01
N TYR A 225 -20.54 -4.95 1.81
CA TYR A 225 -21.05 -4.38 0.56
C TYR A 225 -22.54 -4.67 0.30
N LEU A 226 -23.06 -5.77 0.86
CA LEU A 226 -24.48 -6.09 0.80
C LEU A 226 -25.32 -5.39 1.88
N GLY A 227 -24.70 -4.61 2.77
CA GLY A 227 -25.39 -3.99 3.92
C GLY A 227 -25.90 -5.01 4.94
N ARG A 228 -25.37 -6.24 4.95
CA ARG A 228 -25.76 -7.32 5.88
C ARG A 228 -25.03 -7.17 7.22
N TRP A 229 -25.19 -6.01 7.85
CA TRP A 229 -24.42 -5.57 9.03
C TRP A 229 -24.48 -6.54 10.20
N ARG A 230 -25.66 -7.09 10.51
CA ARG A 230 -25.83 -8.04 11.62
C ARG A 230 -25.00 -9.31 11.43
N GLU A 231 -24.90 -9.78 10.18
CA GLU A 231 -24.13 -10.98 9.85
C GLU A 231 -22.63 -10.68 9.80
N ALA A 232 -22.26 -9.49 9.33
CA ALA A 232 -20.87 -9.01 9.41
C ALA A 232 -20.39 -8.95 10.88
N MET A 233 -21.20 -8.42 11.79
CA MET A 233 -20.89 -8.40 13.23
C MET A 233 -20.81 -9.81 13.82
N ALA A 234 -21.78 -10.68 13.51
CA ALA A 234 -21.79 -12.05 13.99
C ALA A 234 -20.58 -12.86 13.49
N LEU A 235 -20.12 -12.57 12.28
CA LEU A 235 -18.90 -13.14 11.73
C LEU A 235 -17.66 -12.60 12.44
N LEU A 236 -17.52 -11.28 12.56
CA LEU A 236 -16.28 -10.64 13.03
C LEU A 236 -16.08 -10.74 14.56
N GLY A 237 -17.15 -10.70 15.36
CA GLY A 237 -17.09 -10.72 16.82
C GLY A 237 -16.24 -11.85 17.40
N PRO A 238 -16.47 -13.13 17.02
CA PRO A 238 -15.65 -14.25 17.48
C PRO A 238 -14.16 -14.14 17.10
N TRP A 239 -13.84 -13.53 15.95
CA TRP A 239 -12.44 -13.30 15.55
C TRP A 239 -11.76 -12.24 16.40
N LEU A 240 -12.49 -11.19 16.78
CA LEU A 240 -11.95 -10.13 17.62
C LEU A 240 -11.90 -10.52 19.09
N ALA A 241 -12.71 -11.46 19.56
CA ALA A 241 -12.71 -11.92 20.94
C ALA A 241 -11.50 -12.80 21.29
N ASP A 242 -11.01 -13.61 20.35
CA ASP A 242 -9.90 -14.54 20.54
C ASP A 242 -8.56 -13.95 20.05
N PRO A 243 -7.50 -13.90 20.88
CA PRO A 243 -6.23 -13.27 20.51
C PRO A 243 -5.53 -13.89 19.28
N GLU A 244 -5.51 -15.22 19.16
CA GLU A 244 -4.85 -15.90 18.04
C GLU A 244 -5.59 -15.66 16.72
N ARG A 245 -6.92 -15.72 16.77
CA ARG A 245 -7.77 -15.37 15.62
C ARG A 245 -7.62 -13.90 15.26
N ARG A 246 -7.59 -13.00 16.23
CA ARG A 246 -7.41 -11.57 16.02
C ARG A 246 -6.11 -11.30 15.28
N GLU A 247 -5.01 -11.88 15.74
CA GLU A 247 -3.70 -11.79 15.07
C GLU A 247 -3.77 -12.29 13.62
N ALA A 248 -4.46 -13.41 13.38
CA ALA A 248 -4.59 -13.99 12.04
C ALA A 248 -5.38 -13.11 11.05
N ILE A 249 -6.28 -12.24 11.53
CA ILE A 249 -7.06 -11.33 10.67
C ILE A 249 -6.56 -9.88 10.70
N GLU A 250 -5.64 -9.52 11.59
CA GLU A 250 -5.20 -8.13 11.86
C GLU A 250 -4.79 -7.41 10.56
N GLY A 251 -3.87 -8.03 9.81
CA GLY A 251 -3.41 -7.49 8.53
C GLY A 251 -4.56 -7.30 7.54
N GLY A 252 -5.44 -8.30 7.40
CA GLY A 252 -6.60 -8.22 6.50
C GLY A 252 -7.64 -7.19 6.90
N LEU A 253 -7.89 -7.03 8.20
CA LEU A 253 -8.85 -6.08 8.72
C LEU A 253 -8.36 -4.64 8.58
N GLY A 254 -7.06 -4.40 8.82
CA GLY A 254 -6.44 -3.11 8.52
C GLY A 254 -6.54 -2.71 7.05
N LEU A 255 -6.64 -3.68 6.14
CA LEU A 255 -6.87 -3.43 4.71
C LEU A 255 -8.29 -3.06 4.38
N LEU A 256 -9.26 -3.76 4.97
CA LEU A 256 -10.65 -3.38 4.84
C LEU A 256 -10.86 -1.96 5.37
N LEU A 257 -10.23 -1.64 6.51
CA LEU A 257 -10.28 -0.31 7.10
C LEU A 257 -9.68 0.77 6.18
N ARG A 258 -8.54 0.50 5.52
CA ARG A 258 -7.92 1.41 4.55
C ARG A 258 -8.73 1.59 3.26
N ALA A 259 -9.41 0.54 2.82
CA ALA A 259 -10.13 0.51 1.55
C ALA A 259 -11.55 1.08 1.66
N ALA A 260 -12.20 0.89 2.81
CA ALA A 260 -13.59 1.27 3.05
C ALA A 260 -13.80 1.66 4.54
N PRO A 261 -13.17 2.77 5.01
CA PRO A 261 -13.23 3.15 6.41
C PRO A 261 -14.66 3.42 6.88
N ASP A 262 -15.48 4.08 6.07
CA ASP A 262 -16.88 4.41 6.40
C ASP A 262 -17.76 3.18 6.61
N ASP A 263 -17.44 2.07 5.95
CA ASP A 263 -18.18 0.83 6.06
C ASP A 263 -17.69 -0.05 7.22
N VAL A 264 -16.39 -0.01 7.52
CA VAL A 264 -15.75 -0.90 8.50
C VAL A 264 -15.72 -0.29 9.90
N LEU A 265 -15.48 1.02 10.03
CA LEU A 265 -15.39 1.69 11.32
C LEU A 265 -16.65 1.54 12.19
N PRO A 266 -17.89 1.65 11.65
CA PRO A 266 -19.08 1.44 12.46
C PRO A 266 -19.13 0.04 13.07
N LEU A 267 -18.70 -0.99 12.33
CA LEU A 267 -18.65 -2.36 12.84
C LEU A 267 -17.64 -2.50 13.98
N LEU A 268 -16.44 -1.92 13.82
CA LEU A 268 -15.40 -2.03 14.83
C LEU A 268 -15.73 -1.24 16.10
N ARG A 269 -16.40 -0.09 15.99
CA ARG A 269 -16.89 0.70 17.14
C ARG A 269 -17.85 -0.09 18.03
N GLU A 270 -18.62 -1.00 17.46
CA GLU A 270 -19.55 -1.87 18.21
C GLU A 270 -18.87 -3.10 18.83
N LEU A 271 -17.71 -3.53 18.29
CA LEU A 271 -17.06 -4.78 18.66
C LEU A 271 -15.78 -4.61 19.49
N GLU A 272 -15.17 -3.43 19.46
CA GLU A 272 -13.90 -3.17 20.12
C GLU A 272 -13.99 -2.05 21.15
N GLU A 273 -13.21 -2.20 22.22
CA GLU A 273 -12.99 -1.13 23.18
C GLU A 273 -12.29 0.07 22.53
N PRO A 274 -12.56 1.32 22.96
CA PRO A 274 -12.00 2.52 22.34
C PRO A 274 -10.47 2.50 22.21
N ALA A 275 -9.74 1.93 23.18
CA ALA A 275 -8.28 1.83 23.11
C ALA A 275 -7.80 0.86 22.01
N ALA A 276 -8.47 -0.28 21.84
CA ALA A 276 -8.14 -1.25 20.79
C ALA A 276 -8.48 -0.70 19.41
N LEU A 277 -9.63 -0.06 19.27
CA LEU A 277 -10.02 0.59 18.02
C LEU A 277 -9.02 1.68 17.60
N ARG A 278 -8.58 2.53 18.54
CA ARG A 278 -7.58 3.57 18.25
C ARG A 278 -6.27 3.00 17.71
N ARG A 279 -5.75 1.97 18.36
CA ARG A 279 -4.56 1.25 17.88
C ARG A 279 -4.76 0.74 16.46
N ARG A 280 -5.86 0.02 16.22
CA ARG A 280 -6.15 -0.55 14.90
C ARG A 280 -6.24 0.51 13.81
N ILE A 281 -6.87 1.65 14.11
CA ILE A 281 -6.92 2.78 13.18
C ILE A 281 -5.50 3.34 12.94
N ALA A 282 -4.71 3.52 13.99
CA ALA A 282 -3.33 4.01 13.89
C ALA A 282 -2.44 3.05 13.07
N ASP A 283 -2.53 1.75 13.30
CA ASP A 283 -1.74 0.74 12.59
C ASP A 283 -2.15 0.64 11.12
N ALA A 284 -3.47 0.65 10.85
CA ALA A 284 -3.99 0.56 9.49
C ALA A 284 -3.72 1.83 8.68
N LEU A 285 -3.94 3.02 9.25
CA LEU A 285 -3.90 4.29 8.53
C LEU A 285 -2.56 5.03 8.69
N GLY A 286 -1.75 4.71 9.70
CA GLY A 286 -0.51 5.42 10.01
C GLY A 286 0.52 5.36 8.88
N ASN A 287 0.77 4.18 8.32
CA ASN A 287 1.66 4.05 7.16
C ASN A 287 1.08 4.77 5.93
N ALA A 288 -0.23 4.63 5.68
CA ALA A 288 -0.91 5.32 4.58
C ALA A 288 -0.82 6.85 4.72
N PHE A 289 -0.92 7.37 5.95
CA PHE A 289 -0.74 8.78 6.26
C PHE A 289 0.70 9.27 6.05
N LEU A 290 1.70 8.52 6.53
CA LEU A 290 3.10 8.88 6.33
C LEU A 290 3.45 8.95 4.84
N MET A 291 2.82 8.10 4.04
CA MET A 291 2.91 8.10 2.59
C MET A 291 2.15 9.27 1.95
N ARG A 292 0.93 9.57 2.43
CA ARG A 292 0.02 10.54 1.84
C ARG A 292 -0.40 11.59 2.85
N ARG A 293 0.58 12.38 3.30
CA ARG A 293 0.36 13.44 4.31
C ARG A 293 -0.67 14.50 3.91
N ARG A 294 -1.14 14.54 2.66
CA ARG A 294 -2.15 15.48 2.16
C ARG A 294 -3.52 14.85 1.92
N ASP A 295 -3.68 13.55 2.19
CA ASP A 295 -4.95 12.87 2.06
C ASP A 295 -5.86 13.26 3.22
N HIS A 296 -6.77 14.20 2.96
CA HIS A 296 -7.61 14.81 3.99
C HIS A 296 -8.49 13.79 4.71
N GLU A 297 -8.94 12.73 4.03
CA GLU A 297 -9.78 11.68 4.64
C GLU A 297 -8.97 10.90 5.68
N ILE A 298 -7.77 10.44 5.31
CA ILE A 298 -6.87 9.74 6.24
C ILE A 298 -6.48 10.65 7.41
N VAL A 299 -6.17 11.92 7.14
CA VAL A 299 -5.79 12.90 8.16
C VAL A 299 -6.92 13.10 9.17
N GLU A 300 -8.16 13.28 8.71
CA GLU A 300 -9.31 13.48 9.59
C GLU A 300 -9.67 12.24 10.41
N GLU A 301 -9.60 11.04 9.81
CA GLU A 301 -9.87 9.80 10.55
C GLU A 301 -8.81 9.53 11.63
N LEU A 302 -7.53 9.73 11.32
CA LEU A 302 -6.46 9.64 12.32
C LEU A 302 -6.61 10.72 13.40
N ARG A 303 -6.99 11.95 13.02
CA ARG A 303 -7.25 13.03 13.99
C ARG A 303 -8.34 12.62 14.97
N ARG A 304 -9.49 12.17 14.48
CA ARG A 304 -10.62 11.72 15.33
C ARG A 304 -10.24 10.54 16.22
N ALA A 305 -9.47 9.59 15.69
CA ALA A 305 -9.02 8.44 16.47
C ALA A 305 -8.06 8.85 17.60
N LEU A 306 -7.17 9.80 17.35
CA LEU A 306 -6.06 10.09 18.27
C LEU A 306 -6.26 11.35 19.14
N GLU A 307 -7.23 12.22 18.86
CA GLU A 307 -7.39 13.52 19.54
C GLU A 307 -7.41 13.42 21.08
N ASP A 308 -8.12 12.42 21.60
CA ASP A 308 -8.27 12.16 23.04
C ASP A 308 -7.29 11.10 23.59
N TYR A 309 -6.36 10.61 22.76
CA TYR A 309 -5.38 9.63 23.22
C TYR A 309 -4.50 10.20 24.34
N ARG A 310 -4.38 9.46 25.44
CA ARG A 310 -3.48 9.76 26.55
C ARG A 310 -2.84 8.44 26.95
N PRO A 311 -1.50 8.35 26.99
CA PRO A 311 -0.86 7.12 27.41
C PRO A 311 -1.29 6.73 28.83
N ALA A 312 -1.70 5.48 29.01
CA ALA A 312 -2.10 4.96 30.30
C ALA A 312 -0.90 4.51 31.15
N PRO A 313 -1.00 4.51 32.49
CA PRO A 313 0.02 3.89 33.33
C PRO A 313 0.20 2.40 32.99
N GLY A 314 1.44 2.00 32.67
CA GLY A 314 1.77 0.61 32.30
C GLY A 314 1.57 0.26 30.83
N GLU A 315 1.14 1.20 29.99
CA GLU A 315 1.16 1.05 28.53
C GLU A 315 2.61 0.94 28.03
N ASP A 316 2.81 0.18 26.95
CA ASP A 316 4.14 0.03 26.36
C ASP A 316 4.69 1.41 25.94
N PRO A 317 5.88 1.81 26.41
CA PRO A 317 6.45 3.10 26.06
C PRO A 317 6.74 3.26 24.56
N GLY A 318 7.05 2.18 23.84
CA GLY A 318 7.28 2.20 22.40
C GLY A 318 6.00 2.47 21.63
N GLU A 319 4.91 1.80 22.01
CA GLU A 319 3.56 2.01 21.51
C GLU A 319 3.10 3.45 21.78
N SER A 320 3.23 3.91 23.03
CA SER A 320 2.85 5.26 23.43
C SER A 320 3.61 6.33 22.64
N THR A 321 4.92 6.10 22.42
CA THR A 321 5.74 6.99 21.58
C THR A 321 5.19 7.03 20.15
N SER A 322 4.87 5.87 19.56
CA SER A 322 4.42 5.76 18.17
C SER A 322 3.06 6.45 17.94
N LEU A 323 2.12 6.29 18.87
CA LEU A 323 0.80 6.93 18.80
C LEU A 323 0.89 8.46 18.98
N LEU A 324 1.72 8.93 19.92
CA LEU A 324 1.97 10.36 20.11
C LEU A 324 2.66 10.97 18.89
N GLU A 325 3.65 10.29 18.33
CA GLU A 325 4.36 10.75 17.13
C GLU A 325 3.42 10.84 15.93
N LEU A 326 2.57 9.82 15.71
CA LEU A 326 1.58 9.83 14.63
C LEU A 326 0.59 11.00 14.79
N ARG A 327 0.09 11.25 16.00
CA ARG A 327 -0.80 12.38 16.26
C ARG A 327 -0.11 13.73 16.06
N ALA A 328 1.15 13.85 16.49
CA ALA A 328 1.95 15.05 16.26
C ALA A 328 2.09 15.37 14.78
N GLU A 329 2.34 14.34 13.95
CA GLU A 329 2.44 14.48 12.50
C GLU A 329 1.10 14.88 11.86
N VAL A 330 -0.02 14.33 12.33
CA VAL A 330 -1.37 14.75 11.92
C VAL A 330 -1.59 16.23 12.24
N TYR A 331 -1.25 16.69 13.45
CA TYR A 331 -1.32 18.11 13.81
C TYR A 331 -0.38 19.00 12.99
N SER A 332 0.81 18.50 12.65
CA SER A 332 1.76 19.20 11.76
C SER A 332 1.15 19.46 10.38
N VAL A 333 0.52 18.44 9.79
CA VAL A 333 -0.19 18.53 8.50
C VAL A 333 -1.35 19.52 8.55
N LEU A 334 -2.10 19.51 9.65
CA LEU A 334 -3.22 20.43 9.89
C LEU A 334 -2.78 21.85 10.26
N ASN A 335 -1.47 22.14 10.23
CA ASN A 335 -0.89 23.43 10.59
C ASN A 335 -1.27 23.87 12.02
N LEU A 336 -1.19 22.92 12.97
CA LEU A 336 -1.40 23.10 14.41
C LEU A 336 -0.07 22.91 15.17
N PRO A 337 0.93 23.79 14.97
CA PRO A 337 2.31 23.54 15.40
C PRO A 337 2.47 23.47 16.93
N ALA A 338 1.62 24.15 17.70
CA ALA A 338 1.67 24.10 19.16
C ALA A 338 1.19 22.73 19.72
N GLN A 339 0.22 22.09 19.06
CA GLN A 339 -0.24 20.75 19.40
C GLN A 339 0.81 19.72 18.96
N ALA A 340 1.28 19.81 17.72
CA ALA A 340 2.33 18.94 17.20
C ALA A 340 3.60 18.95 18.07
N ARG A 341 4.07 20.15 18.45
CA ARG A 341 5.23 20.30 19.34
C ARG A 341 5.02 19.61 20.69
N ARG A 342 3.84 19.77 21.30
CA ARG A 342 3.53 19.14 22.60
C ARG A 342 3.61 17.62 22.51
N ASP A 343 3.01 17.04 21.47
CA ASP A 343 3.02 15.60 21.28
C ASP A 343 4.41 15.05 20.93
N PHE A 344 5.22 15.75 20.11
CA PHE A 344 6.61 15.35 19.87
C PHE A 344 7.46 15.41 21.15
N ALA A 345 7.26 16.42 22.00
CA ALA A 345 7.95 16.52 23.27
C ALA A 345 7.54 15.40 24.24
N GLU A 346 6.25 15.06 24.29
CA GLU A 346 5.74 13.96 25.11
C GLU A 346 6.24 12.59 24.60
N ALA A 347 6.21 12.36 23.28
CA ALA A 347 6.78 11.17 22.63
C ALA A 347 8.27 11.01 22.97
N ARG A 348 9.05 12.10 22.92
CA ARG A 348 10.45 12.11 23.33
C ARG A 348 10.62 11.71 24.80
N ALA A 349 9.81 12.26 25.71
CA ALA A 349 9.89 11.92 27.12
C ALA A 349 9.55 10.44 27.40
N TYR A 350 8.58 9.86 26.67
CA TYR A 350 8.30 8.42 26.73
C TYR A 350 9.48 7.59 26.23
N ARG A 351 10.04 7.95 25.07
CA ARG A 351 11.20 7.26 24.49
C ARG A 351 12.44 7.33 25.38
N GLU A 352 12.66 8.45 26.06
CA GLU A 352 13.77 8.61 27.00
C GLU A 352 13.65 7.72 28.23
N ARG A 353 12.43 7.39 28.67
CA ARG A 353 12.22 6.39 29.73
C ARG A 353 12.57 4.97 29.29
N SER A 354 12.43 4.66 28.01
CA SER A 354 12.74 3.35 27.41
C SER A 354 14.21 3.15 27.04
N LEU A 355 15.01 4.22 27.03
CA LEU A 355 16.42 4.21 26.61
C LEU A 355 17.34 3.35 27.49
N ALA A 356 16.84 2.80 28.60
CA ALA A 356 17.57 1.87 29.46
C ALA A 356 17.83 0.50 28.79
N GLU A 357 17.11 0.13 27.73
CA GLU A 357 17.10 -1.23 27.18
C GLU A 357 17.81 -1.39 25.82
N GLU A 358 17.89 -0.36 24.95
CA GLU A 358 18.60 -0.43 23.65
C GLU A 358 19.26 0.90 23.19
N PRO A 359 20.54 1.18 23.50
CA PRO A 359 21.08 2.53 23.39
C PRO A 359 21.23 3.09 21.96
N ALA A 360 21.58 2.28 20.95
CA ALA A 360 22.00 2.84 19.65
C ALA A 360 20.84 3.21 18.72
N ARG A 361 19.83 2.33 18.58
CA ARG A 361 18.65 2.56 17.73
C ARG A 361 17.78 3.67 18.31
N LEU A 362 17.56 3.64 19.62
CA LEU A 362 16.73 4.62 20.33
C LEU A 362 17.34 6.05 20.29
N GLN A 363 18.66 6.20 20.14
CA GLN A 363 19.31 7.51 19.96
C GLN A 363 19.02 8.14 18.59
N ARG A 364 18.83 7.33 17.54
CA ARG A 364 18.42 7.82 16.21
C ARG A 364 17.00 8.33 16.19
N ASP A 365 16.11 7.58 16.81
CA ASP A 365 14.71 7.94 16.93
C ASP A 365 14.56 9.21 17.78
N ARG A 366 15.36 9.33 18.85
CA ARG A 366 15.44 10.54 19.68
C ARG A 366 15.85 11.79 18.89
N ALA A 367 16.93 11.73 18.13
CA ALA A 367 17.37 12.88 17.31
C ALA A 367 16.31 13.29 16.28
N THR A 368 15.62 12.31 15.71
CA THR A 368 14.51 12.53 14.78
C THR A 368 13.35 13.27 15.44
N LEU A 369 12.94 12.86 16.64
CA LEU A 369 11.89 13.55 17.42
C LEU A 369 12.28 14.98 17.78
N ILE A 370 13.54 15.23 18.20
CA ILE A 370 14.04 16.58 18.50
C ILE A 370 13.97 17.48 17.25
N LEU A 371 14.35 16.95 16.08
CA LEU A 371 14.27 17.70 14.83
C LEU A 371 12.84 18.02 14.40
N LYS A 372 11.90 17.10 14.61
CA LYS A 372 10.47 17.34 14.37
C LYS A 372 9.94 18.41 15.32
N GLU A 373 10.27 18.33 16.61
CA GLU A 373 9.93 19.36 17.61
C GLU A 373 10.49 20.73 17.22
N ALA A 374 11.77 20.79 16.80
CA ALA A 374 12.41 22.03 16.35
C ALA A 374 11.72 22.63 15.11
N THR A 375 11.28 21.77 14.19
CA THR A 375 10.55 22.19 12.98
C THR A 375 9.24 22.86 13.36
N GLU A 376 8.48 22.25 14.26
CA GLU A 376 7.20 22.81 14.71
C GLU A 376 7.37 24.08 15.55
N ALA A 377 8.43 24.17 16.37
CA ALA A 377 8.79 25.41 17.06
C ALA A 377 9.10 26.55 16.07
N ALA A 378 9.86 26.26 15.02
CA ALA A 378 10.16 27.24 13.96
C ALA A 378 8.90 27.70 13.22
N ARG A 379 7.99 26.77 12.90
CA ARG A 379 6.68 27.05 12.27
C ARG A 379 5.78 27.90 13.15
N ALA A 380 5.79 27.68 14.46
CA ALA A 380 5.10 28.50 15.45
C ALA A 380 5.72 29.90 15.64
N GLY A 381 6.87 30.19 15.01
CA GLY A 381 7.61 31.44 15.18
C GLY A 381 8.53 31.49 16.41
N ASP A 382 8.62 30.41 17.19
CA ASP A 382 9.49 30.29 18.36
C ASP A 382 10.92 29.91 17.94
N ARG A 383 11.62 30.88 17.32
CA ARG A 383 12.98 30.69 16.81
C ARG A 383 13.99 30.39 17.91
N ALA A 384 13.76 30.85 19.14
CA ALA A 384 14.67 30.60 20.26
C ALA A 384 14.62 29.12 20.64
N ALA A 385 13.42 28.57 20.89
CA ALA A 385 13.27 27.15 21.19
C ALA A 385 13.75 26.26 20.04
N ALA A 386 13.45 26.63 18.79
CA ALA A 386 13.92 25.87 17.63
C ALA A 386 15.47 25.78 17.58
N ARG A 387 16.19 26.86 17.88
CA ARG A 387 17.66 26.85 17.95
C ARG A 387 18.20 26.02 19.10
N GLU A 388 17.57 26.07 20.27
CA GLU A 388 17.97 25.26 21.42
C GLU A 388 17.82 23.76 21.13
N LEU A 389 16.69 23.36 20.53
CA LEU A 389 16.44 21.98 20.11
C LEU A 389 17.41 21.52 19.02
N LEU A 390 17.71 22.36 18.02
CA LEU A 390 18.73 22.06 17.01
C LEU A 390 20.11 21.84 17.64
N ALA A 391 20.49 22.69 18.59
CA ALA A 391 21.75 22.54 19.32
C ALA A 391 21.77 21.24 20.14
N GLU A 392 20.63 20.81 20.69
CA GLU A 392 20.50 19.51 21.36
C GLU A 392 20.68 18.34 20.38
N ALA A 393 20.02 18.37 19.22
CA ALA A 393 20.12 17.30 18.20
C ALA A 393 21.55 17.11 17.69
N ILE A 394 22.28 18.21 17.45
CA ILE A 394 23.67 18.18 16.96
C ILE A 394 24.65 17.60 18.00
N ARG A 395 24.34 17.70 19.30
CA ARG A 395 25.20 17.16 20.37
C ARG A 395 25.21 15.64 20.42
N VAL A 396 24.32 14.93 19.70
CA VAL A 396 24.35 13.47 19.60
C VAL A 396 25.42 13.06 18.57
N PRO A 397 26.63 12.64 18.99
CA PRO A 397 27.80 12.64 18.10
C PRO A 397 27.68 11.67 16.92
N GLN A 398 26.99 10.53 17.10
CA GLN A 398 26.78 9.57 16.02
C GLN A 398 25.73 10.03 14.98
N GLN A 399 24.98 11.10 15.25
CA GLN A 399 23.85 11.57 14.44
C GLN A 399 24.15 12.86 13.67
N ARG A 400 25.29 13.51 13.92
CA ARG A 400 25.54 14.88 13.46
C ARG A 400 25.36 15.06 11.94
N ALA A 401 25.92 14.17 11.13
CA ALA A 401 25.80 14.25 9.68
C ALA A 401 24.32 14.12 9.23
N LEU A 402 23.59 13.16 9.79
CA LEU A 402 22.15 12.98 9.53
C LEU A 402 21.35 14.23 9.91
N VAL A 403 21.63 14.81 11.08
CA VAL A 403 20.98 16.03 11.57
C VAL A 403 21.26 17.20 10.65
N GLU A 404 22.51 17.37 10.20
CA GLU A 404 22.90 18.44 9.26
C GLU A 404 22.21 18.28 7.89
N ASP A 405 22.09 17.05 7.38
CA ASP A 405 21.36 16.73 6.14
C ASP A 405 19.85 17.02 6.27
N MET A 406 19.23 16.58 7.37
CA MET A 406 17.81 16.81 7.63
C MET A 406 17.47 18.30 7.80
N VAL A 407 18.37 19.08 8.42
CA VAL A 407 18.22 20.53 8.54
C VAL A 407 18.32 21.21 7.17
N ALA A 408 19.25 20.76 6.31
CA ALA A 408 19.40 21.30 4.97
C ALA A 408 18.16 21.03 4.09
N ALA A 409 17.51 19.88 4.29
CA ALA A 409 16.29 19.50 3.58
C ALA A 409 15.02 20.25 4.04
N LYS A 410 15.05 20.95 5.19
CA LYS A 410 13.87 21.62 5.77
C LYS A 410 14.02 23.15 5.74
N PRO A 411 13.25 23.86 4.89
CA PRO A 411 13.35 25.32 4.76
C PRO A 411 13.20 26.07 6.10
N GLU A 412 12.32 25.58 6.97
CA GLU A 412 12.03 26.19 8.27
C GLU A 412 13.26 26.18 9.21
N LEU A 413 14.07 25.13 9.12
CA LEU A 413 15.28 24.95 9.93
C LEU A 413 16.50 25.55 9.24
N ALA A 414 16.59 25.48 7.91
CA ALA A 414 17.67 26.08 7.14
C ALA A 414 17.79 27.59 7.40
N ALA A 415 16.66 28.29 7.54
CA ALA A 415 16.62 29.71 7.89
C ALA A 415 17.18 30.04 9.28
N LEU A 416 17.27 29.05 10.17
CA LEU A 416 17.82 29.21 11.53
C LEU A 416 19.33 29.02 11.60
N ARG A 417 19.98 28.56 10.50
CA ARG A 417 21.46 28.44 10.42
C ARG A 417 22.17 29.80 10.39
N VAL A 418 21.45 30.91 10.31
CA VAL A 418 22.00 32.26 10.40
C VAL A 418 22.32 32.59 11.87
N ASP A 419 23.50 32.17 12.31
CA ASP A 419 24.60 33.05 12.73
C ASP A 419 25.84 32.19 13.00
N GLY A 420 26.86 32.44 12.17
CA GLY A 420 28.12 31.70 12.17
C GLY A 420 28.83 31.74 13.52
N ARG A 421 29.29 30.57 13.93
CA ARG A 421 30.70 30.42 14.24
C ARG A 421 31.43 30.01 12.99
#